data_AF-A0A2S6U0V8-F1
#
_entry.id   AF-A0A2S6U0V8-F1
#
_cell.length_a   1.000
_cell.length_b   1.000
_cell.length_c   1.000
_cell.angle_alpha   90.00
_cell.angle_beta   90.00
_cell.angle_gamma   90.00
#
_symmetry.space_group_name_H-M   'P 1'
#
loop_
_entity.id
_entity.type
_entity.pdbx_description
1 polymer ?
#
loop_
_entity_poly.entity_id
_entity_poly.type
_entity_poly.pdbx_seq_one_letter_code
_entity_poly.pdbx_strand_id
1 'polypeptide(L)'
;MIAARVKSEGGTPFVIPLSPDHPPVGALGYLEAASEILGQAAAMALTIDAFVVPSGSASTHAGLLAGLRALGSKARVLGICVRRDAKSQAARVAAKSSATERLAGLPELVSAADIWVDDDYLGPGYGQSTPEMMEAMRLAGECEGLLLDPVYTAKSMAGLIGAVRDGVFKAGETVVFLHTGGTPALFAYGELFDQPTET
;
A
#
# COMPACT_ATOMS: atom_id res chain seq x y z
N MET A 1 4.10 -1.75 29.96
CA MET A 1 4.00 -0.82 28.81
C MET A 1 5.34 -0.13 28.60
N ILE A 2 5.95 -0.23 27.42
CA ILE A 2 7.32 0.30 27.13
C ILE A 2 7.45 1.78 27.49
N ALA A 3 6.45 2.61 27.17
CA ALA A 3 6.46 4.04 27.49
C ALA A 3 6.50 4.32 29.01
N ALA A 4 5.83 3.50 29.83
CA ALA A 4 5.88 3.64 31.28
C ALA A 4 7.28 3.31 31.84
N ARG A 5 7.93 2.28 31.27
CA ARG A 5 9.32 1.93 31.61
C ARG A 5 10.30 3.07 31.27
N VAL A 6 10.19 3.63 30.07
CA VAL A 6 11.03 4.77 29.65
C VAL A 6 10.86 5.96 30.59
N LYS A 7 9.63 6.25 31.03
CA LYS A 7 9.38 7.31 32.03
C LYS A 7 10.00 6.98 33.39
N SER A 8 9.89 5.74 33.88
CA SER A 8 10.50 5.35 35.17
C SER A 8 12.03 5.39 35.15
N GLU A 9 12.64 5.27 33.97
CA GLU A 9 14.09 5.37 33.77
C GLU A 9 14.56 6.82 33.51
N GLY A 10 13.68 7.82 33.65
CA GLY A 10 14.00 9.25 33.48
C GLY A 10 13.91 9.78 32.04
N GLY A 11 13.46 8.96 31.09
CA GLY A 11 13.27 9.36 29.69
C GLY A 11 11.92 10.02 29.40
N THR A 12 11.83 10.69 28.24
CA THR A 12 10.58 11.29 27.72
C THR A 12 10.15 10.54 26.46
N PRO A 13 9.22 9.57 26.55
CA PRO A 13 8.84 8.75 25.39
C PRO A 13 7.93 9.51 24.43
N PHE A 14 8.21 9.41 23.13
CA PHE A 14 7.29 9.76 22.07
C PHE A 14 6.59 8.48 21.56
N VAL A 15 5.27 8.42 21.69
CA VAL A 15 4.49 7.24 21.28
C VAL A 15 4.04 7.42 19.84
N ILE A 16 4.41 6.48 18.98
CA ILE A 16 3.88 6.37 17.62
C ILE A 16 2.79 5.29 17.65
N PRO A 17 1.50 5.68 17.63
CA PRO A 17 0.40 4.74 17.81
C PRO A 17 0.11 3.95 16.53
N LEU A 18 -0.29 2.69 16.70
CA LEU A 18 -0.87 1.87 15.62
C LEU A 18 -2.41 1.97 15.57
N SER A 19 -3.04 2.61 16.56
CA SER A 19 -4.49 2.73 16.68
C SER A 19 -5.07 3.63 15.57
N PRO A 20 -6.28 3.33 15.06
CA PRO A 20 -7.02 4.23 14.17
C PRO A 20 -7.41 5.57 14.81
N ASP A 21 -7.43 5.67 16.14
CA ASP A 21 -8.03 6.79 16.87
C ASP A 21 -7.10 8.01 17.02
N HIS A 22 -5.89 7.93 16.46
CA HIS A 22 -4.93 9.03 16.45
C HIS A 22 -4.86 9.70 15.08
N PRO A 23 -4.59 11.01 15.02
CA PRO A 23 -4.37 11.72 13.76
C PRO A 23 -3.33 10.99 12.90
N PRO A 24 -3.61 10.73 11.61
CA PRO A 24 -2.73 9.93 10.75
C PRO A 24 -1.57 10.77 10.23
N VAL A 25 -0.72 11.32 11.10
CA VAL A 25 0.41 12.20 10.69
C VAL A 25 1.32 11.53 9.65
N GLY A 26 1.54 10.22 9.77
CA GLY A 26 2.33 9.46 8.78
C GLY A 26 1.70 9.38 7.38
N ALA A 27 0.43 9.70 7.21
CA ALA A 27 -0.20 9.76 5.88
C ALA A 27 0.22 11.02 5.10
N LEU A 28 0.61 12.11 5.78
CA LEU A 28 1.10 13.33 5.13
C LEU A 28 2.35 13.07 4.28
N GLY A 29 3.20 12.13 4.68
CA GLY A 29 4.36 11.74 3.87
C GLY A 29 3.96 11.17 2.50
N TYR A 30 2.86 10.42 2.42
CA TYR A 30 2.38 9.90 1.13
C TYR A 30 1.54 10.91 0.34
N LEU A 31 0.99 11.92 1.01
CA LEU A 31 0.42 13.10 0.36
C LEU A 31 1.53 13.85 -0.41
N GLU A 32 2.67 14.11 0.24
CA GLU A 32 3.85 14.69 -0.41
C GLU A 32 4.43 13.78 -1.50
N ALA A 33 4.47 12.46 -1.26
CA ALA A 33 4.92 11.50 -2.26
C ALA A 33 4.09 11.57 -3.56
N ALA A 34 2.79 11.90 -3.48
CA ALA A 34 1.98 12.12 -4.68
C ALA A 34 2.54 13.27 -5.53
N SER A 35 2.95 14.37 -4.89
CA SER A 35 3.59 15.50 -5.58
C SER A 35 4.92 15.11 -6.18
N GLU A 36 5.74 14.35 -5.45
CA GLU A 36 7.02 13.86 -5.96
C GLU A 36 6.83 13.00 -7.22
N ILE A 37 5.94 12.00 -7.16
CA ILE A 37 5.72 11.07 -8.26
C ILE A 37 5.13 11.77 -9.49
N LEU A 38 4.13 12.65 -9.31
CA LEU A 38 3.56 13.40 -10.43
C LEU A 38 4.57 14.37 -11.04
N GLY A 39 5.43 14.99 -10.24
CA GLY A 39 6.53 15.82 -10.73
C GLY A 39 7.53 15.04 -11.57
N GLN A 40 7.94 13.86 -11.11
CA GLN A 40 8.82 12.95 -11.85
C GLN A 40 8.16 12.50 -13.16
N ALA A 41 6.89 12.10 -13.13
CA ALA A 41 6.15 11.69 -14.33
C ALA A 41 6.03 12.82 -15.35
N ALA A 42 5.74 14.04 -14.91
CA ALA A 42 5.69 15.22 -15.78
C ALA A 42 7.05 15.49 -16.44
N ALA A 43 8.16 15.37 -15.69
CA ALA A 43 9.51 15.53 -16.23
C ALA A 43 9.87 14.47 -17.28
N MET A 44 9.24 13.29 -17.21
CA MET A 44 9.38 12.20 -18.19
C MET A 44 8.35 12.25 -19.32
N ALA A 45 7.47 13.27 -19.35
CA ALA A 45 6.31 13.34 -20.24
C ALA A 45 5.39 12.09 -20.13
N LEU A 46 5.29 11.51 -18.94
CA LEU A 46 4.49 10.34 -18.62
C LEU A 46 3.17 10.75 -17.97
N THR A 47 2.06 10.19 -18.46
CA THR A 47 0.75 10.31 -17.79
C THR A 47 0.52 9.04 -16.98
N ILE A 48 0.22 9.18 -15.69
CA ILE A 48 -0.09 8.04 -14.80
C ILE A 48 -1.62 7.87 -14.72
N ASP A 49 -2.08 6.67 -15.07
CA ASP A 49 -3.51 6.33 -15.06
C ASP A 49 -3.95 5.68 -13.75
N ALA A 50 -3.04 4.90 -13.13
CA ALA A 50 -3.34 4.20 -11.91
C ALA A 50 -2.11 3.96 -11.03
N PHE A 51 -2.38 3.73 -9.75
CA PHE A 51 -1.44 3.28 -8.74
C PHE A 51 -1.94 1.96 -8.16
N VAL A 52 -1.01 1.07 -7.80
CA VAL A 52 -1.30 -0.11 -6.99
C VAL A 52 -0.47 -0.05 -5.71
N VAL A 53 -1.14 -0.19 -4.55
CA VAL A 53 -0.51 -0.07 -3.23
C VAL A 53 -0.97 -1.19 -2.29
N PRO A 54 -0.09 -1.70 -1.41
CA PRO A 54 -0.53 -2.54 -0.30
C PRO A 54 -1.36 -1.71 0.69
N SER A 55 -2.52 -2.21 1.09
CA SER A 55 -3.52 -1.52 1.91
C SER A 55 -3.77 -2.30 3.20
N GLY A 56 -3.01 -1.96 4.25
CA GLY A 56 -3.13 -2.55 5.59
C GLY A 56 -3.69 -1.57 6.62
N SER A 57 -2.80 -0.75 7.19
CA SER A 57 -3.21 0.31 8.14
C SER A 57 -3.97 1.46 7.47
N ALA A 58 -3.93 1.53 6.14
CA ALA A 58 -4.50 2.55 5.24
C ALA A 58 -3.77 3.91 5.19
N SER A 59 -2.68 4.17 5.94
CA SER A 59 -2.02 5.48 5.87
C SER A 59 -1.40 5.77 4.50
N THR A 60 -0.73 4.77 3.88
CA THR A 60 -0.15 4.90 2.54
C THR A 60 -1.22 5.20 1.49
N HIS A 61 -2.26 4.36 1.45
CA HIS A 61 -3.37 4.52 0.51
C HIS A 61 -4.08 5.86 0.69
N ALA A 62 -4.50 6.20 1.91
CA ALA A 62 -5.21 7.44 2.18
C ALA A 62 -4.38 8.69 1.88
N GLY A 63 -3.10 8.70 2.27
CA GLY A 63 -2.19 9.81 2.02
C GLY A 63 -1.96 10.04 0.52
N LEU A 64 -1.63 8.98 -0.21
CA LEU A 64 -1.44 9.04 -1.66
C LEU A 64 -2.71 9.53 -2.36
N LEU A 65 -3.87 8.96 -2.02
CA LEU A 65 -5.14 9.31 -2.64
C LEU A 65 -5.51 10.78 -2.37
N ALA A 66 -5.35 11.25 -1.13
CA ALA A 66 -5.58 12.65 -0.78
C ALA A 66 -4.62 13.59 -1.55
N GLY A 67 -3.33 13.26 -1.63
CA GLY A 67 -2.35 14.04 -2.38
C GLY A 67 -2.65 14.12 -3.87
N LEU A 68 -3.00 12.99 -4.50
CA LEU A 68 -3.39 12.96 -5.91
C LEU A 68 -4.59 13.88 -6.18
N ARG A 69 -5.63 13.84 -5.33
CA ARG A 69 -6.81 14.69 -5.48
C ARG A 69 -6.52 16.16 -5.20
N ALA A 70 -5.67 16.47 -4.23
CA ALA A 70 -5.20 17.83 -3.96
C ALA A 70 -4.46 18.44 -5.15
N LEU A 71 -3.74 17.62 -5.92
CA LEU A 71 -3.03 18.02 -7.14
C LEU A 71 -3.91 17.99 -8.40
N GLY A 72 -5.21 17.72 -8.26
CA GLY A 72 -6.16 17.64 -9.39
C GLY A 72 -5.98 16.40 -10.27
N SER A 73 -5.12 15.45 -9.89
CA SER A 73 -4.97 14.19 -10.60
C SER A 73 -6.21 13.33 -10.42
N LYS A 74 -6.57 12.60 -11.48
CA LYS A 74 -7.66 11.60 -11.51
C LYS A 74 -7.15 10.17 -11.53
N ALA A 75 -5.84 9.97 -11.36
CA ALA A 75 -5.26 8.63 -11.31
C ALA A 75 -6.00 7.79 -10.26
N ARG A 76 -6.31 6.55 -10.63
CA ARG A 76 -6.98 5.57 -9.77
C ARG A 76 -5.98 5.00 -8.76
N VAL A 77 -6.41 4.62 -7.57
CA VAL A 77 -5.54 3.95 -6.58
C VAL A 77 -6.18 2.64 -6.18
N LEU A 78 -5.63 1.53 -6.66
CA LEU A 78 -6.01 0.18 -6.25
C LEU A 78 -5.25 -0.19 -4.98
N GLY A 79 -5.97 -0.27 -3.86
CA GLY A 79 -5.43 -0.76 -2.60
C GLY A 79 -5.64 -2.25 -2.41
N ILE A 80 -4.58 -3.06 -2.53
CA ILE A 80 -4.67 -4.50 -2.28
C ILE A 80 -4.70 -4.78 -0.78
N CYS A 81 -5.73 -5.46 -0.31
CA CYS A 81 -5.96 -5.72 1.09
C CYS A 81 -5.00 -6.80 1.62
N VAL A 82 -4.24 -6.46 2.66
CA VAL A 82 -3.21 -7.37 3.22
C VAL A 82 -3.57 -7.91 4.60
N ARG A 83 -4.60 -7.34 5.24
CA ARG A 83 -4.94 -7.63 6.64
C ARG A 83 -6.43 -7.91 6.89
N ARG A 84 -7.32 -7.30 6.10
CA ARG A 84 -8.77 -7.25 6.37
C ARG A 84 -9.52 -7.28 5.05
N ASP A 85 -10.78 -7.67 5.08
CA ASP A 85 -11.65 -7.68 3.90
C ASP A 85 -11.85 -6.28 3.30
N ALA A 86 -12.29 -6.24 2.04
CA ALA A 86 -12.46 -5.03 1.24
C ALA A 86 -13.42 -4.03 1.91
N LYS A 87 -14.53 -4.49 2.49
CA LYS A 87 -15.50 -3.61 3.17
C LYS A 87 -14.86 -2.93 4.38
N SER A 88 -14.19 -3.70 5.23
CA SER A 88 -13.46 -3.20 6.40
C SER A 88 -12.28 -2.31 6.03
N GLN A 89 -11.64 -2.58 4.89
CA GLN A 89 -10.52 -1.79 4.38
C GLN A 89 -11.00 -0.45 3.82
N ALA A 90 -12.04 -0.45 2.97
CA ALA A 90 -12.63 0.75 2.37
C ALA A 90 -13.10 1.74 3.44
N ALA A 91 -13.81 1.29 4.47
CA ALA A 91 -14.25 2.13 5.59
C ALA A 91 -13.06 2.81 6.31
N ARG A 92 -11.94 2.09 6.46
CA ARG A 92 -10.74 2.65 7.10
C ARG A 92 -10.01 3.63 6.18
N VAL A 93 -9.94 3.36 4.88
CA VAL A 93 -9.38 4.28 3.89
C VAL A 93 -10.19 5.58 3.91
N ALA A 94 -11.53 5.50 3.86
CA ALA A 94 -12.41 6.67 3.93
C ALA A 94 -12.13 7.53 5.17
N ALA A 95 -12.15 6.90 6.36
CA ALA A 95 -11.89 7.60 7.61
C ALA A 95 -10.50 8.24 7.65
N LYS A 96 -9.47 7.54 7.13
CA LYS A 96 -8.10 8.06 7.09
C LYS A 96 -7.90 9.15 6.05
N SER A 97 -8.52 9.07 4.88
CA SER A 97 -8.43 10.12 3.85
C SER A 97 -9.02 11.41 4.40
N SER A 98 -10.23 11.35 4.95
CA SER A 98 -10.89 12.49 5.59
C SER A 98 -10.07 13.09 6.74
N ALA A 99 -9.45 12.24 7.57
CA ALA A 99 -8.57 12.72 8.65
C ALA A 99 -7.25 13.33 8.11
N THR A 100 -6.72 12.82 7.01
CA THR A 100 -5.51 13.34 6.37
C THR A 100 -5.78 14.70 5.71
N GLU A 101 -6.89 14.85 5.01
CA GLU A 101 -7.33 16.12 4.41
C GLU A 101 -7.50 17.20 5.47
N ARG A 102 -8.21 16.90 6.57
CA ARG A 102 -8.34 17.83 7.70
C ARG A 102 -6.99 18.24 8.30
N LEU A 103 -6.08 17.28 8.45
CA LEU A 103 -4.76 17.54 9.00
C LEU A 103 -3.91 18.41 8.07
N ALA A 104 -4.06 18.25 6.76
CA ALA A 104 -3.38 19.03 5.73
C ALA A 104 -4.06 20.39 5.44
N GLY A 105 -5.22 20.67 6.05
CA GLY A 105 -5.99 21.89 5.77
C GLY A 105 -6.67 21.88 4.39
N LEU A 106 -6.92 20.70 3.84
CA LEU A 106 -7.58 20.51 2.55
C LEU A 106 -9.12 20.39 2.72
N PRO A 107 -9.90 20.76 1.70
CA PRO A 107 -11.32 20.42 1.65
C PRO A 107 -11.51 18.90 1.49
N GLU A 108 -12.77 18.44 1.56
CA GLU A 108 -13.12 17.05 1.25
C GLU A 108 -12.98 16.80 -0.25
N LEU A 109 -11.88 16.18 -0.66
CA LEU A 109 -11.51 15.94 -2.05
C LEU A 109 -11.67 14.47 -2.44
N VAL A 110 -11.43 13.56 -1.50
CA VAL A 110 -11.58 12.12 -1.67
C VAL A 110 -13.02 11.72 -1.39
N SER A 111 -13.69 11.20 -2.42
CA SER A 111 -15.04 10.65 -2.31
C SER A 111 -15.04 9.14 -2.07
N ALA A 112 -16.18 8.58 -1.69
CA ALA A 112 -16.34 7.13 -1.59
C ALA A 112 -16.10 6.41 -2.93
N ALA A 113 -16.36 7.07 -4.06
CA ALA A 113 -16.13 6.52 -5.39
C ALA A 113 -14.64 6.44 -5.77
N ASP A 114 -13.78 7.20 -5.08
CA ASP A 114 -12.33 7.14 -5.27
C ASP A 114 -11.70 5.93 -4.56
N ILE A 115 -12.41 5.32 -3.60
CA ILE A 115 -11.87 4.25 -2.76
C ILE A 115 -12.02 2.92 -3.47
N TRP A 116 -10.93 2.48 -4.08
CA TRP A 116 -10.85 1.20 -4.76
C TRP A 116 -9.94 0.25 -3.99
N VAL A 117 -10.51 -0.83 -3.48
CA VAL A 117 -9.81 -1.86 -2.73
C VAL A 117 -10.21 -3.25 -3.21
N ASP A 118 -9.29 -4.19 -3.10
CA ASP A 118 -9.45 -5.57 -3.55
C ASP A 118 -8.88 -6.50 -2.48
N ASP A 119 -9.65 -7.50 -2.05
CA ASP A 119 -9.28 -8.50 -1.06
C ASP A 119 -9.19 -9.94 -1.61
N ASP A 120 -9.26 -10.13 -2.93
CA ASP A 120 -9.13 -11.46 -3.56
C ASP A 120 -7.75 -12.10 -3.29
N TYR A 121 -6.72 -11.27 -3.08
CA TYR A 121 -5.34 -11.68 -2.78
C TYR A 121 -5.01 -11.71 -1.28
N LEU A 122 -6.01 -11.50 -0.41
CA LEU A 122 -5.80 -11.49 1.04
C LEU A 122 -5.41 -12.87 1.57
N GLY A 123 -5.99 -13.93 1.00
CA GLY A 123 -5.78 -15.32 1.42
C GLY A 123 -6.27 -15.60 2.85
N PRO A 124 -5.66 -16.56 3.57
CA PRO A 124 -6.11 -16.98 4.90
C PRO A 124 -5.89 -15.91 5.99
N GLY A 125 -5.24 -14.80 5.64
CA GLY A 125 -5.15 -13.61 6.47
C GLY A 125 -3.78 -12.96 6.46
N TYR A 126 -3.58 -12.06 7.42
CA TYR A 126 -2.37 -11.26 7.57
C TYR A 126 -1.13 -12.12 7.83
N GLY A 127 -0.07 -11.89 7.06
CA GLY A 127 1.22 -12.58 7.21
C GLY A 127 1.22 -14.05 6.78
N GLN A 128 0.13 -14.54 6.18
CA GLN A 128 0.03 -15.89 5.66
C GLN A 128 0.11 -15.92 4.14
N SER A 129 0.76 -16.94 3.59
CA SER A 129 1.05 -17.06 2.16
C SER A 129 -0.18 -17.43 1.32
N THR A 130 -0.11 -17.11 0.03
CA THR A 130 -1.06 -17.58 -0.99
C THR A 130 -0.29 -18.04 -2.24
N PRO A 131 -0.86 -18.91 -3.09
CA PRO A 131 -0.22 -19.32 -4.35
C PRO A 131 0.08 -18.13 -5.28
N GLU A 132 -0.84 -17.17 -5.39
CA GLU A 132 -0.71 -15.98 -6.24
C GLU A 132 0.40 -15.07 -5.74
N MET A 133 0.53 -14.94 -4.42
CA MET A 133 1.62 -14.21 -3.78
C MET A 133 2.98 -14.86 -4.10
N MET A 134 3.08 -16.19 -4.01
CA MET A 134 4.32 -16.91 -4.34
C MET A 134 4.66 -16.77 -5.83
N GLU A 135 3.66 -16.87 -6.72
CA GLU A 135 3.83 -16.63 -8.15
C GLU A 135 4.36 -15.21 -8.41
N ALA A 136 3.76 -14.21 -7.77
CA ALA A 136 4.15 -12.80 -7.93
C ALA A 136 5.59 -12.55 -7.46
N MET A 137 6.02 -13.17 -6.36
CA MET A 137 7.41 -13.08 -5.88
C MET A 137 8.39 -13.69 -6.88
N ARG A 138 8.07 -14.88 -7.42
CA ARG A 138 8.89 -15.54 -8.42
C ARG A 138 9.01 -14.68 -9.68
N LEU A 139 7.88 -14.24 -10.24
CA LEU A 139 7.86 -13.43 -11.46
C LEU A 139 8.61 -12.11 -11.29
N ALA A 140 8.39 -11.38 -10.18
CA ALA A 140 9.09 -10.14 -9.92
C ALA A 140 10.61 -10.34 -9.74
N GLY A 141 11.01 -11.43 -9.08
CA GLY A 141 12.42 -11.79 -8.94
C GLY A 141 13.09 -12.21 -10.24
N GLU A 142 12.43 -13.05 -11.05
CA GLU A 142 12.97 -13.59 -12.30
C GLU A 142 12.99 -12.56 -13.44
N CYS A 143 11.96 -11.73 -13.55
CA CYS A 143 11.85 -10.77 -14.66
C CYS A 143 12.57 -9.44 -14.37
N GLU A 144 12.50 -8.95 -13.13
CA GLU A 144 12.91 -7.58 -12.79
C GLU A 144 13.97 -7.52 -11.68
N GLY A 145 14.35 -8.66 -11.10
CA GLY A 145 15.24 -8.68 -9.93
C GLY A 145 14.63 -8.02 -8.69
N LEU A 146 13.30 -7.89 -8.63
CA LEU A 146 12.59 -7.22 -7.55
C LEU A 146 12.22 -8.18 -6.42
N LEU A 147 12.72 -7.88 -5.21
CA LEU A 147 12.43 -8.65 -4.01
C LEU A 147 11.21 -8.13 -3.27
N LEU A 148 10.15 -8.93 -3.24
CA LEU A 148 8.89 -8.60 -2.59
C LEU A 148 8.76 -9.36 -1.27
N ASP A 149 8.27 -8.70 -0.21
CA ASP A 149 7.97 -9.37 1.05
C ASP A 149 6.64 -10.17 0.98
N PRO A 150 6.54 -11.31 1.71
CA PRO A 150 5.40 -12.23 1.66
C PRO A 150 4.19 -11.79 2.51
N VAL A 151 4.17 -10.56 3.02
CA VAL A 151 3.10 -10.01 3.87
C VAL A 151 2.35 -8.90 3.14
N TYR A 152 3.07 -8.03 2.43
CA TYR A 152 2.57 -6.80 1.84
C TYR A 152 2.80 -6.72 0.35
N THR A 153 4.05 -6.51 -0.08
CA THR A 153 4.36 -6.15 -1.46
C THR A 153 4.14 -7.32 -2.42
N ALA A 154 4.31 -8.57 -1.99
CA ALA A 154 4.01 -9.72 -2.82
C ALA A 154 2.51 -9.88 -3.09
N LYS A 155 1.66 -9.71 -2.08
CA LYS A 155 0.20 -9.71 -2.26
C LYS A 155 -0.24 -8.55 -3.14
N SER A 156 0.34 -7.38 -2.94
CA SER A 156 0.04 -6.22 -3.79
C SER A 156 0.48 -6.42 -5.24
N MET A 157 1.61 -7.08 -5.48
CA MET A 157 2.06 -7.42 -6.83
C MET A 157 1.17 -8.51 -7.45
N ALA A 158 0.75 -9.51 -6.67
CA ALA A 158 -0.22 -10.50 -7.12
C ALA A 158 -1.52 -9.84 -7.59
N GLY A 159 -2.02 -8.87 -6.83
CA GLY A 159 -3.18 -8.06 -7.21
C GLY A 159 -2.97 -7.23 -8.48
N LEU A 160 -1.78 -6.64 -8.67
CA LEU A 160 -1.44 -5.96 -9.93
C LEU A 160 -1.45 -6.95 -11.11
N ILE A 161 -0.77 -8.08 -10.98
CA ILE A 161 -0.67 -9.11 -12.02
C ILE A 161 -2.06 -9.61 -12.40
N GLY A 162 -2.90 -9.92 -11.40
CA GLY A 162 -4.27 -10.35 -11.64
C GLY A 162 -5.14 -9.29 -12.28
N ALA A 163 -5.09 -8.04 -11.81
CA ALA A 163 -5.82 -6.93 -12.44
C ALA A 163 -5.42 -6.72 -13.92
N VAL A 164 -4.15 -6.92 -14.28
CA VAL A 164 -3.70 -6.92 -15.68
C VAL A 164 -4.29 -8.11 -16.45
N ARG A 165 -4.24 -9.32 -15.89
CA ARG A 165 -4.79 -10.55 -16.51
C ARG A 165 -6.29 -10.46 -16.73
N ASP A 166 -7.01 -9.83 -15.82
CA ASP A 166 -8.47 -9.63 -15.87
C ASP A 166 -8.89 -8.45 -16.75
N GLY A 167 -7.93 -7.72 -17.33
CA GLY A 167 -8.21 -6.58 -18.21
C GLY A 167 -8.77 -5.35 -17.47
N VAL A 168 -8.57 -5.26 -16.16
CA VAL A 168 -8.95 -4.09 -15.35
C VAL A 168 -8.16 -2.84 -15.77
N PHE A 169 -6.89 -3.05 -16.14
CA PHE A 169 -6.06 -2.05 -16.80
C PHE A 169 -6.06 -2.28 -18.30
N LYS A 170 -6.28 -1.20 -19.06
CA LYS A 170 -6.36 -1.24 -20.52
C LYS A 170 -4.99 -1.12 -21.15
N ALA A 171 -4.86 -1.64 -22.37
CA ALA A 171 -3.65 -1.45 -23.16
C ALA A 171 -3.31 0.05 -23.30
N GLY A 172 -2.06 0.40 -23.00
CA GLY A 172 -1.56 1.77 -23.02
C GLY A 172 -1.74 2.56 -21.72
N GLU A 173 -2.44 2.03 -20.72
CA GLU A 173 -2.47 2.66 -19.38
C GLU A 173 -1.13 2.49 -18.67
N THR A 174 -0.65 3.56 -18.05
CA THR A 174 0.54 3.54 -17.21
C THR A 174 0.13 3.32 -15.76
N VAL A 175 0.64 2.23 -15.17
CA VAL A 175 0.36 1.84 -13.79
C VAL A 175 1.62 1.93 -12.93
N VAL A 176 1.55 2.69 -11.84
CA VAL A 176 2.65 2.80 -10.87
C VAL A 176 2.43 1.81 -9.74
N PHE A 177 3.31 0.81 -9.63
CA PHE A 177 3.37 -0.05 -8.45
C PHE A 177 4.18 0.63 -7.33
N LEU A 178 3.57 0.91 -6.19
CA LEU A 178 4.27 1.52 -5.07
C LEU A 178 4.92 0.44 -4.19
N HIS A 179 6.20 0.16 -4.46
CA HIS A 179 6.97 -0.80 -3.70
C HIS A 179 7.33 -0.26 -2.31
N THR A 180 6.52 -0.55 -1.29
CA THR A 180 6.68 0.00 0.07
C THR A 180 7.80 -0.62 0.92
N GLY A 181 8.59 -1.55 0.37
CA GLY A 181 9.71 -2.19 1.05
C GLY A 181 9.30 -3.50 1.73
N GLY A 182 9.75 -3.72 2.96
CA GLY A 182 9.43 -4.93 3.75
C GLY A 182 10.31 -6.15 3.48
N THR A 183 11.22 -6.05 2.50
CA THR A 183 12.16 -7.11 2.08
C THR A 183 12.86 -7.86 3.23
N PRO A 184 13.29 -7.24 4.35
CA PRO A 184 13.88 -8.00 5.47
C PRO A 184 12.96 -9.07 6.06
N ALA A 185 11.64 -8.99 5.87
CA ALA A 185 10.71 -10.02 6.32
C ALA A 185 10.96 -11.36 5.61
N LEU A 186 11.53 -11.39 4.39
CA LEU A 186 11.84 -12.63 3.68
C LEU A 186 12.64 -13.63 4.53
N PHE A 187 13.56 -13.13 5.36
CA PHE A 187 14.40 -13.99 6.20
C PHE A 187 13.62 -14.70 7.33
N ALA A 188 12.40 -14.25 7.63
CA ALA A 188 11.51 -14.90 8.57
C ALA A 188 10.57 -15.93 7.91
N TYR A 189 10.65 -16.08 6.59
CA TYR A 189 9.80 -16.97 5.76
C TYR A 189 10.64 -17.92 4.89
N GLY A 190 11.83 -18.31 5.37
CA GLY A 190 12.75 -19.18 4.61
C GLY A 190 12.09 -20.48 4.15
N GLU A 191 11.20 -21.03 4.98
CA GLU A 191 10.44 -22.25 4.72
C GLU A 191 9.53 -22.18 3.49
N LEU A 192 9.16 -20.97 3.03
CA LEU A 192 8.41 -20.80 1.79
C LEU A 192 9.24 -21.13 0.54
N PHE A 193 10.56 -21.11 0.65
CA PHE A 193 11.51 -21.30 -0.45
C PHE A 193 12.26 -22.64 -0.38
N ASP A 194 12.14 -23.38 0.72
CA ASP A 194 12.81 -24.66 0.94
C ASP A 194 12.11 -25.85 0.21
N GLN A 195 11.16 -25.58 -0.69
CA GLN A 195 10.53 -26.61 -1.51
C GLN A 195 11.48 -27.04 -2.63
N PRO A 196 11.71 -28.36 -2.83
CA PRO A 196 12.57 -28.83 -3.90
C PRO A 196 12.02 -28.36 -5.25
N THR A 197 12.85 -27.68 -6.03
CA THR A 197 12.55 -27.39 -7.43
C THR A 197 12.36 -28.72 -8.16
N GLU A 198 11.15 -29.00 -8.65
CA GLU A 198 10.94 -30.08 -9.62
C GLU A 198 11.81 -29.76 -10.85
N THR A 199 12.87 -30.55 -11.03
CA THR A 199 13.78 -30.53 -12.18
C THR A 199 13.19 -31.24 -13.38
#